data_AF-A0A914C488-F1
#
_entry.id   AF-A0A914C488-F1
#
_cell.length_a   1.000
_cell.length_b   1.000
_cell.length_c   1.000
_cell.angle_alpha   90.00
_cell.angle_beta   90.00
_cell.angle_gamma   90.00
#
_symmetry.space_group_name_H-M   'P 1'
#
loop_
_entity.id
_entity.type
_entity.pdbx_description
1 polymer ?
#
loop_
_entity_poly.entity_id
_entity_poly.type
_entity_poly.pdbx_seq_one_letter_code
_entity_poly.pdbx_strand_id
1 'polypeptide(L)'
;MSEEAIIRKLLADGDGNGEDRRFIQIFGLINSMPTTSDKQSIAKKILRLLDQIELSVEKQLIQKHVIDTETKKYQELFVDIDEHIENATQKMETVKKSLEEAKLVRKNRQEYDALAKMIEEHPSRADSMKKLAKLQQELDEHHEKQRSLEQKLSERRKNMYALAVMLHSLDDNLDDEIINGEERSARASSREPSK
;
A
#
# COMPACT_ATOMS: atom_id res chain seq x y z
N MET A 1 17.12 -42.22 -38.85
CA MET A 1 18.42 -42.61 -38.27
C MET A 1 18.39 -42.22 -36.81
N SER A 2 18.54 -43.16 -35.88
CA SER A 2 18.42 -42.88 -34.44
C SER A 2 19.59 -42.03 -33.96
N GLU A 3 19.32 -41.13 -33.01
CA GLU A 3 20.30 -40.26 -32.34
C GLU A 3 21.49 -41.06 -31.79
N GLU A 4 21.21 -42.29 -31.34
CA GLU A 4 22.19 -43.27 -30.89
C GLU A 4 23.17 -43.72 -31.99
N ALA A 5 22.72 -43.84 -33.25
CA ALA A 5 23.59 -44.15 -34.38
C ALA A 5 24.51 -42.98 -34.74
N ILE A 6 24.03 -41.74 -34.53
CA ILE A 6 24.84 -40.52 -34.72
C ILE A 6 25.91 -40.44 -33.64
N ILE A 7 25.55 -40.68 -32.37
CA ILE A 7 26.49 -40.68 -31.25
C ILE A 7 27.55 -41.77 -31.43
N ARG A 8 27.17 -43.01 -31.78
CA ARG A 8 28.13 -44.10 -32.05
C ARG A 8 29.04 -43.81 -33.22
N LYS A 9 28.52 -43.16 -34.27
CA LYS A 9 29.33 -42.75 -35.42
C LYS A 9 30.29 -41.62 -35.08
N LEU A 10 29.86 -40.63 -34.30
CA LEU A 10 30.71 -39.55 -33.80
C LEU A 10 31.82 -40.10 -32.88
N LEU A 11 31.48 -41.06 -32.02
CA LEU A 11 32.44 -41.70 -31.12
C LEU A 11 33.47 -42.50 -31.93
N ALA A 12 33.02 -43.26 -32.95
CA ALA A 12 33.90 -44.04 -33.82
C ALA A 12 34.79 -43.16 -34.72
N ASP A 13 34.29 -42.02 -35.21
CA ASP A 13 35.07 -41.04 -35.98
C ASP A 13 35.99 -40.18 -35.08
N GLY A 14 35.62 -39.98 -33.82
CA GLY A 14 36.43 -39.26 -32.82
C GLY A 14 37.59 -40.08 -32.24
N ASP A 15 37.53 -41.41 -32.30
CA ASP A 15 38.52 -42.31 -31.72
C ASP A 15 39.80 -42.49 -32.58
N GLY A 16 39.94 -41.81 -33.71
CA GLY A 16 41.19 -41.86 -34.51
C GLY A 16 41.55 -43.23 -35.12
N ASN A 17 40.74 -44.27 -34.89
CA ASN A 17 40.98 -45.66 -35.30
C ASN A 17 41.21 -45.88 -36.81
N GLY A 18 40.87 -44.89 -37.65
CA GLY A 18 41.17 -44.90 -39.08
C GLY A 18 42.64 -44.62 -39.41
N GLU A 19 43.36 -43.87 -38.59
CA GLU A 19 44.78 -43.54 -38.79
C GLU A 19 45.68 -44.67 -38.30
N ASP A 20 45.39 -45.25 -37.13
CA ASP A 20 46.10 -46.43 -36.63
C ASP A 20 46.02 -47.60 -37.62
N ARG A 21 44.85 -47.82 -38.23
CA ARG A 21 44.69 -48.81 -39.31
C ARG A 21 45.55 -48.48 -40.53
N ARG A 22 45.69 -47.21 -40.89
CA ARG A 22 46.54 -46.76 -42.01
C ARG A 22 48.02 -46.95 -41.70
N PHE A 23 48.47 -46.68 -40.47
CA PHE A 23 49.83 -46.98 -40.01
C PHE A 23 50.13 -48.48 -40.03
N ILE A 24 49.20 -49.31 -39.55
CA ILE A 24 49.32 -50.78 -39.60
C ILE A 24 49.41 -51.27 -41.06
N GLN A 25 48.65 -50.67 -41.98
CA GLN A 25 48.72 -50.99 -43.41
C GLN A 25 50.06 -50.61 -44.03
N ILE A 26 50.59 -49.42 -43.73
CA ILE A 26 51.93 -49.00 -44.18
C ILE A 26 52.98 -49.98 -43.65
N PHE A 27 52.92 -50.36 -42.37
CA PHE A 27 53.84 -51.31 -41.76
C PHE A 27 53.78 -52.69 -42.44
N GLY A 28 52.58 -53.19 -42.76
CA GLY A 28 52.40 -54.43 -43.53
C GLY A 28 52.94 -54.35 -44.97
N LEU A 29 52.80 -53.20 -45.64
CA LEU A 29 53.33 -52.96 -46.98
C LEU A 29 54.86 -52.87 -46.99
N ILE A 30 55.47 -52.26 -45.97
CA ILE A 30 56.92 -52.20 -45.81
C ILE A 30 57.51 -53.59 -45.56
N ASN A 31 56.87 -54.40 -44.71
CA ASN A 31 57.35 -55.75 -44.41
C ASN A 31 57.21 -56.73 -45.60
N SER A 32 56.32 -56.46 -46.55
CA SER A 32 56.16 -57.28 -47.76
C SER A 32 57.09 -56.87 -48.91
N MET A 33 57.67 -55.66 -48.90
CA MET A 33 58.62 -55.19 -49.93
C MET A 33 59.79 -56.13 -50.29
N PRO A 34 60.41 -56.89 -49.35
CA PRO A 34 61.53 -57.78 -49.68
C PRO A 34 61.14 -58.95 -50.57
N THR A 35 59.89 -59.41 -50.50
CA THR A 35 59.40 -60.65 -51.11
C THR A 35 58.62 -60.44 -52.40
N THR A 36 58.31 -59.20 -52.80
CA THR A 36 57.52 -58.92 -54.02
C THR A 36 58.38 -58.38 -55.16
N SER A 37 58.03 -58.78 -56.39
CA SER A 37 58.67 -58.32 -57.63
C SER A 37 58.24 -56.88 -58.01
N ASP A 38 57.05 -56.43 -57.58
CA ASP A 38 56.42 -55.18 -58.00
C ASP A 38 56.59 -54.05 -56.97
N LYS A 39 57.86 -53.77 -56.63
CA LYS A 39 58.27 -52.78 -55.61
C LYS A 39 57.76 -51.37 -55.90
N GLN A 40 57.66 -51.01 -57.19
CA GLN A 40 57.24 -49.67 -57.62
C GLN A 40 55.75 -49.42 -57.37
N SER A 41 54.91 -50.46 -57.46
CA SER A 41 53.49 -50.41 -57.12
C SER A 41 53.27 -50.24 -55.62
N ILE A 42 54.05 -50.94 -54.80
CA ILE A 42 53.99 -50.84 -53.33
C ILE A 42 54.44 -49.45 -52.85
N ALA A 43 55.52 -48.92 -53.40
CA ALA A 43 55.99 -47.57 -53.08
C ALA A 43 54.93 -46.50 -53.37
N LYS A 44 54.23 -46.58 -54.52
CA LYS A 44 53.12 -45.67 -54.85
C LYS A 44 51.94 -45.79 -53.88
N LYS A 45 51.64 -46.99 -53.36
CA LYS A 45 50.59 -47.20 -52.36
C LYS A 45 50.98 -46.61 -51.01
N ILE A 46 52.22 -46.79 -50.57
CA ILE A 46 52.74 -46.19 -49.34
C ILE A 46 52.69 -44.66 -49.42
N LEU A 47 53.11 -44.08 -50.55
CA LEU A 47 53.07 -42.62 -50.74
C LEU A 47 51.64 -42.07 -50.58
N ARG A 48 50.65 -42.71 -51.23
CA ARG A 48 49.24 -42.31 -51.09
C ARG A 48 48.71 -42.41 -49.66
N LEU A 49 49.15 -43.43 -48.92
CA LEU A 49 48.75 -43.59 -47.52
C LEU A 49 49.39 -42.52 -46.63
N LEU A 50 50.64 -42.13 -46.92
CA LEU A 50 51.31 -41.00 -46.25
C LEU A 50 50.60 -39.68 -46.55
N ASP A 51 50.28 -39.37 -47.82
CA ASP A 51 49.54 -38.16 -48.20
C ASP A 51 48.20 -38.07 -47.44
N GLN A 52 47.50 -39.21 -47.28
CA GLN A 52 46.25 -39.28 -46.53
C GLN A 52 46.41 -39.08 -45.02
N ILE A 53 47.55 -39.47 -44.45
CA ILE A 53 47.86 -39.25 -43.03
C ILE A 53 48.22 -37.78 -42.82
N GLU A 54 49.05 -37.20 -43.69
CA GLU A 54 49.43 -35.78 -43.63
C GLU A 54 48.21 -34.86 -43.67
N LEU A 55 47.28 -35.11 -44.60
CA LEU A 55 46.01 -34.37 -44.68
C LEU A 55 45.17 -34.53 -43.39
N SER A 56 45.19 -35.72 -42.79
CA SER A 56 44.45 -35.99 -41.55
C SER A 56 45.03 -35.20 -40.37
N VAL A 57 46.35 -35.14 -40.25
CA VAL A 57 47.05 -34.37 -39.23
C VAL A 57 46.76 -32.87 -39.37
N GLU A 58 46.81 -32.34 -40.59
CA GLU A 58 46.48 -30.94 -40.85
C GLU A 58 45.03 -30.61 -40.45
N LYS A 59 44.09 -31.51 -40.79
CA LYS A 59 42.69 -31.39 -40.37
C LYS A 59 42.54 -31.39 -38.85
N GLN A 60 43.23 -32.28 -38.14
CA GLN A 60 43.18 -32.35 -36.67
C GLN A 60 43.73 -31.07 -36.02
N LEU A 61 44.79 -30.48 -36.56
CA LEU A 61 45.33 -29.20 -36.07
C LEU A 61 44.32 -28.06 -36.20
N ILE A 62 43.64 -27.96 -37.34
CA ILE A 62 42.59 -26.96 -37.57
C ILE A 62 41.41 -27.22 -36.62
N GLN A 63 40.97 -28.47 -36.48
CA GLN A 63 39.89 -28.83 -35.55
C GLN A 63 40.23 -28.46 -34.11
N LYS A 64 41.45 -28.76 -33.65
CA LYS A 64 41.92 -28.36 -32.34
C LYS A 64 41.83 -26.84 -32.15
N HIS A 65 42.33 -26.07 -33.12
CA HIS A 65 42.25 -24.62 -33.05
C HIS A 65 40.79 -24.13 -32.95
N VAL A 66 39.89 -24.68 -33.76
CA VAL A 66 38.46 -24.33 -33.70
C VAL A 66 37.87 -24.65 -32.33
N ILE A 67 38.12 -25.85 -31.81
CA ILE A 67 37.65 -26.29 -30.48
C ILE A 67 38.18 -25.36 -29.39
N ASP A 68 39.46 -24.98 -29.43
CA ASP A 68 40.05 -24.05 -28.47
C ASP A 68 39.37 -22.67 -28.51
N THR A 69 39.06 -22.16 -29.71
CA THR A 69 38.34 -20.88 -29.86
C THR A 69 36.88 -20.97 -29.41
N GLU A 70 36.21 -22.08 -29.70
CA GLU A 70 34.82 -22.30 -29.36
C GLU A 70 34.64 -22.50 -27.85
N THR A 71 35.56 -23.21 -27.20
CA THR A 71 35.60 -23.37 -25.75
C THR A 71 35.71 -22.02 -25.04
N LYS A 72 36.55 -21.11 -25.54
CA LYS A 72 36.67 -19.75 -24.97
C LYS A 72 35.38 -18.95 -25.11
N LYS A 73 34.74 -19.01 -26.28
CA LYS A 73 33.44 -18.34 -26.49
C LYS A 73 32.35 -18.88 -25.56
N TYR A 74 32.32 -20.19 -25.32
CA TYR A 74 31.37 -20.77 -24.37
C TYR A 74 31.66 -20.35 -22.93
N GLN A 75 32.93 -20.18 -22.55
CA GLN A 75 33.30 -19.64 -21.24
C GLN A 75 32.85 -18.17 -21.09
N GLU A 76 33.06 -17.33 -22.09
CA GLU A 76 32.58 -15.95 -22.11
C GLU A 76 31.06 -15.89 -22.01
N LEU A 77 30.35 -16.69 -22.83
CA LEU A 77 28.89 -16.77 -22.79
C LEU A 77 28.36 -17.23 -21.43
N PHE A 78 29.06 -18.15 -20.75
CA PHE A 78 28.68 -18.59 -19.42
C PHE A 78 28.74 -17.46 -18.40
N VAL A 79 29.82 -16.66 -18.43
CA VAL A 79 29.97 -15.48 -17.57
C VAL A 79 28.88 -14.44 -17.86
N ASP A 80 28.59 -14.17 -19.14
CA ASP A 80 27.54 -13.23 -19.53
C ASP A 80 26.15 -13.69 -19.03
N ILE A 81 25.86 -14.99 -19.12
CA ILE A 81 24.60 -15.56 -18.61
C ILE A 81 24.51 -15.40 -17.10
N ASP A 82 25.58 -15.69 -16.36
CA ASP A 82 25.61 -15.53 -14.91
C ASP A 82 25.40 -14.05 -14.51
N GLU A 83 26.03 -13.10 -15.20
CA GLU A 83 25.82 -11.67 -14.97
C GLU A 83 24.37 -11.26 -15.27
N HIS A 84 23.77 -11.79 -16.35
CA HIS A 84 22.36 -11.56 -16.65
C HIS A 84 21.42 -12.12 -15.59
N ILE A 85 21.73 -13.30 -15.04
CA ILE A 85 20.97 -13.91 -13.94
C ILE A 85 21.07 -13.02 -12.71
N GLU A 86 22.25 -12.58 -12.31
CA GLU A 86 22.46 -11.71 -11.15
C GLU A 86 21.75 -10.35 -11.32
N ASN A 87 21.84 -9.76 -12.50
CA ASN A 87 21.10 -8.53 -12.81
C ASN A 87 19.57 -8.73 -12.75
N ALA A 88 19.07 -9.88 -13.20
CA ALA A 88 17.65 -10.20 -13.14
C ALA A 88 17.18 -10.42 -11.69
N THR A 89 17.98 -11.09 -10.85
CA THR A 89 17.63 -11.29 -9.42
C THR A 89 17.61 -9.96 -8.67
N GLN A 90 18.59 -9.08 -8.89
CA GLN A 90 18.59 -7.73 -8.31
C GLN A 90 17.35 -6.93 -8.76
N LYS A 91 16.99 -6.96 -10.05
CA LYS A 91 15.76 -6.33 -10.54
C LYS A 91 14.51 -6.91 -9.85
N MET A 92 14.42 -8.22 -9.68
CA MET A 92 13.30 -8.84 -8.97
C MET A 92 13.19 -8.34 -7.51
N GLU A 93 14.31 -8.21 -6.81
CA GLU A 93 14.32 -7.68 -5.44
C GLU A 93 13.85 -6.22 -5.37
N THR A 94 14.31 -5.37 -6.29
CA THR A 94 13.86 -3.96 -6.35
C THR A 94 12.36 -3.85 -6.63
N VAL A 95 11.85 -4.64 -7.58
CA VAL A 95 10.42 -4.69 -7.90
C VAL A 95 9.60 -5.20 -6.72
N LYS A 96 10.11 -6.19 -5.98
CA LYS A 96 9.45 -6.71 -4.77
C LYS A 96 9.31 -5.63 -3.70
N LYS A 97 10.36 -4.85 -3.43
CA LYS A 97 10.31 -3.73 -2.47
C LYS A 97 9.32 -2.66 -2.93
N SER A 98 9.37 -2.26 -4.20
CA SER A 98 8.43 -1.30 -4.79
C SER A 98 6.98 -1.78 -4.69
N LEU A 99 6.73 -3.08 -4.87
CA LEU A 99 5.40 -3.67 -4.73
C LEU A 99 4.89 -3.62 -3.29
N GLU A 100 5.75 -3.86 -2.30
CA GLU A 100 5.40 -3.76 -0.87
C GLU A 100 5.03 -2.32 -0.50
N GLU A 101 5.80 -1.33 -0.97
CA GLU A 101 5.50 0.09 -0.80
C GLU A 101 4.16 0.47 -1.46
N ALA A 102 3.93 0.03 -2.71
CA ALA A 102 2.68 0.29 -3.41
C ALA A 102 1.46 -0.33 -2.71
N LYS A 103 1.62 -1.52 -2.11
CA LYS A 103 0.57 -2.16 -1.29
C LYS A 103 0.27 -1.34 -0.04
N LEU A 104 1.30 -0.81 0.63
CA LEU A 104 1.13 0.06 1.80
C LEU A 104 0.34 1.32 1.43
N VAL A 105 0.73 2.01 0.35
CA VAL A 105 0.04 3.21 -0.14
C VAL A 105 -1.42 2.89 -0.47
N ARG A 106 -1.68 1.75 -1.12
CA ARG A 106 -3.06 1.32 -1.42
C ARG A 106 -3.88 1.08 -0.16
N LYS A 107 -3.30 0.43 0.85
CA LYS A 107 -3.97 0.17 2.13
C LYS A 107 -4.31 1.50 2.83
N ASN A 108 -3.34 2.40 2.92
CA ASN A 108 -3.54 3.72 3.53
C ASN A 108 -4.63 4.51 2.80
N ARG A 109 -4.64 4.47 1.46
CA ARG A 109 -5.69 5.11 0.65
C ARG A 109 -7.08 4.54 0.95
N GLN A 110 -7.21 3.21 1.08
CA GLN A 110 -8.48 2.59 1.45
C GLN A 110 -8.95 2.99 2.85
N GLU A 111 -8.03 3.09 3.81
CA GLU A 111 -8.35 3.59 5.16
C GLU A 111 -8.79 5.05 5.14
N TYR A 112 -8.12 5.91 4.36
CA TYR A 112 -8.54 7.30 4.17
C TYR A 112 -9.91 7.42 3.50
N ASP A 113 -10.16 6.64 2.45
CA ASP A 113 -11.46 6.63 1.76
C ASP A 113 -12.59 6.14 2.70
N ALA A 114 -12.32 5.17 3.57
CA ALA A 114 -13.27 4.70 4.57
C ALA A 114 -13.57 5.78 5.62
N LEU A 115 -12.53 6.44 6.15
CA LEU A 115 -12.69 7.55 7.09
C LEU A 115 -13.42 8.74 6.46
N ALA A 116 -13.12 9.07 5.20
CA ALA A 116 -13.79 10.14 4.46
C ALA A 116 -15.29 9.87 4.35
N LYS A 117 -15.70 8.64 4.01
CA LYS A 117 -17.12 8.24 3.99
C LYS A 117 -17.79 8.39 5.35
N MET A 118 -17.14 7.96 6.43
CA MET A 118 -17.67 8.17 7.79
C MET A 118 -17.81 9.66 8.14
N ILE A 119 -16.89 10.51 7.68
CA ILE A 119 -16.97 11.96 7.88
C ILE A 119 -18.12 12.57 7.08
N GLU A 120 -18.37 12.10 5.86
CA GLU A 120 -19.48 12.56 5.00
C GLU A 120 -20.87 12.26 5.58
N GLU A 121 -21.01 11.22 6.41
CA GLU A 121 -22.26 10.94 7.14
C GLU A 121 -22.61 12.05 8.14
N HIS A 122 -21.61 12.81 8.61
CA HIS A 122 -21.81 13.91 9.53
C HIS A 122 -22.04 15.24 8.79
N PRO A 123 -22.90 16.14 9.33
CA PRO A 123 -23.16 17.43 8.71
C PRO A 123 -21.89 18.28 8.65
N SER A 124 -21.79 19.09 7.60
CA SER A 124 -20.68 20.03 7.41
C SER A 124 -20.46 20.87 8.66
N ARG A 125 -19.19 21.08 9.03
CA ARG A 125 -18.82 21.91 10.18
C ARG A 125 -19.44 23.31 10.10
N ALA A 126 -19.50 23.88 8.90
CA ALA A 126 -20.10 25.21 8.69
C ALA A 126 -21.60 25.22 9.03
N ASP A 127 -22.33 24.17 8.66
CA ASP A 127 -23.76 24.08 8.93
C ASP A 127 -24.04 23.81 10.40
N SER A 128 -23.24 22.96 11.04
CA SER A 128 -23.28 22.73 12.50
C SER A 128 -22.98 24.02 13.27
N MET A 129 -21.98 24.80 12.86
CA MET A 129 -21.65 26.09 13.48
C MET A 129 -22.78 27.11 13.32
N LYS A 130 -23.43 27.17 12.14
CA LYS A 130 -24.60 28.04 11.93
C LYS A 130 -25.77 27.65 12.82
N LYS A 131 -26.06 26.33 12.96
CA LYS A 131 -27.09 25.84 13.87
C LYS A 131 -26.78 26.18 15.32
N LEU A 132 -25.53 26.01 15.73
CA LEU A 132 -25.06 26.37 17.07
C LEU A 132 -25.25 27.86 17.35
N ALA A 133 -24.85 28.73 16.41
CA ALA A 133 -25.04 30.17 16.55
C ALA A 133 -26.52 30.58 16.66
N LYS A 134 -27.41 29.95 15.88
CA LYS A 134 -28.86 30.17 15.99
C LYS A 134 -29.41 29.74 17.35
N LEU A 135 -29.05 28.54 17.81
CA LEU A 135 -29.46 28.03 19.12
C LEU A 135 -28.95 28.91 20.27
N GLN A 136 -27.73 29.45 20.14
CA GLN A 136 -27.17 30.39 21.11
C GLN A 136 -28.00 31.67 21.17
N GLN A 137 -28.36 32.24 20.02
CA GLN A 137 -29.22 33.43 19.95
C GLN A 137 -30.61 33.16 20.54
N GLU A 138 -31.24 32.03 20.19
CA GLU A 138 -32.54 31.64 20.75
C GLU A 138 -32.47 31.49 22.28
N LEU A 139 -31.38 30.91 22.80
CA LEU A 139 -31.17 30.75 24.23
C LEU A 139 -31.04 32.11 24.93
N ASP A 140 -30.27 33.03 24.36
CA ASP A 140 -30.11 34.39 24.89
C ASP A 140 -31.45 35.14 24.89
N GLU A 141 -32.23 35.06 23.80
CA GLU A 141 -33.58 35.63 23.72
C GLU A 141 -34.54 35.04 24.77
N HIS A 142 -34.46 33.73 25.00
CA HIS A 142 -35.26 33.07 26.04
C HIS A 142 -34.84 33.51 27.44
N HIS A 143 -33.56 33.68 27.71
CA HIS A 143 -33.06 34.22 28.99
C HIS A 143 -33.51 35.67 29.22
N GLU A 144 -33.49 36.52 28.20
CA GLU A 144 -34.01 37.88 28.31
C GLU A 144 -35.51 37.90 28.57
N LYS A 145 -36.28 37.08 27.84
CA LYS A 145 -37.73 36.94 28.09
C LYS A 145 -38.00 36.45 29.51
N GLN A 146 -37.26 35.45 29.99
CA GLN A 146 -37.39 34.95 31.36
C GLN A 146 -37.12 36.06 32.38
N ARG A 147 -36.01 36.81 32.24
CA ARG A 147 -35.70 37.94 33.13
C ARG A 147 -36.80 39.00 33.12
N SER A 148 -37.33 39.33 31.94
CA SER A 148 -38.42 40.31 31.82
C SER A 148 -39.71 39.85 32.51
N LEU A 149 -40.03 38.55 32.44
CA LEU A 149 -41.20 37.97 33.09
C LEU A 149 -41.02 37.89 34.61
N GLU A 150 -39.83 37.52 35.08
CA GLU A 150 -39.47 37.53 36.50
C GLU A 150 -39.57 38.95 37.08
N GLN A 151 -39.11 39.97 36.35
CA GLN A 151 -39.27 41.37 36.75
C GLN A 151 -40.75 41.77 36.84
N LYS A 152 -41.55 41.48 35.81
CA LYS A 152 -43.00 41.77 35.83
C LYS A 152 -43.72 41.04 36.96
N LEU A 153 -43.34 39.80 37.26
CA LEU A 153 -43.89 39.04 38.38
C LEU A 153 -43.49 39.65 39.73
N SER A 154 -42.26 40.14 39.86
CA SER A 154 -41.80 40.85 41.06
C SER A 154 -42.57 42.16 41.27
N GLU A 155 -42.76 42.95 40.21
CA GLU A 155 -43.58 44.17 40.23
C GLU A 155 -45.03 43.86 40.62
N ARG A 156 -45.65 42.84 40.02
CA ARG A 156 -47.01 42.40 40.40
C ARG A 156 -47.08 41.96 41.86
N ARG A 157 -46.09 41.24 42.38
CA ARG A 157 -46.02 40.88 43.81
C ARG A 157 -45.91 42.12 44.69
N LYS A 158 -45.08 43.10 44.33
CA LYS A 158 -44.98 44.39 45.04
C LYS A 158 -46.30 45.16 45.02
N ASN A 159 -46.96 45.25 43.86
CA ASN A 159 -48.25 45.92 43.72
C ASN A 159 -49.34 45.23 44.56
N MET A 160 -49.38 43.89 44.54
CA MET A 160 -50.32 43.12 45.37
C MET A 160 -50.06 43.32 46.86
N TYR A 161 -48.79 43.36 47.27
CA TYR A 161 -48.42 43.66 48.65
C TYR A 161 -48.84 45.09 49.05
N ALA A 162 -48.60 46.07 48.19
CA ALA A 162 -49.03 47.45 48.43
C ALA A 162 -50.57 47.56 48.53
N LEU A 163 -51.32 46.88 47.66
CA LEU A 163 -52.78 46.80 47.74
C LEU A 163 -53.24 46.14 49.05
N ALA A 164 -52.58 45.05 49.48
CA ALA A 164 -52.90 44.39 50.74
C ALA A 164 -52.66 45.32 51.95
N VAL A 165 -51.58 46.10 51.94
CA VAL A 165 -51.32 47.12 52.99
C VAL A 165 -52.35 48.24 52.93
N MET A 166 -52.70 48.75 51.75
CA MET A 166 -53.75 49.76 51.61
C MET A 166 -55.11 49.25 52.11
N LEU A 167 -55.47 48.01 51.78
CA LEU A 167 -56.70 47.39 52.23
C LEU A 167 -56.69 47.20 53.75
N HIS A 168 -55.59 46.76 54.32
CA HIS A 168 -55.44 46.65 55.77
C HIS A 168 -55.53 48.02 56.45
N SER A 169 -54.92 49.07 55.89
CA SER A 169 -55.06 50.43 56.41
C SER A 169 -56.47 51.01 56.26
N LEU A 170 -57.23 50.57 55.26
CA LEU A 170 -58.64 50.94 55.11
C LEU A 170 -59.51 50.19 56.12
N ASP A 171 -59.25 48.91 56.35
CA ASP A 171 -59.89 48.14 57.43
C ASP A 171 -59.58 48.76 58.80
N ASP A 172 -58.32 49.12 59.08
CA ASP A 172 -57.93 49.81 60.31
C ASP A 172 -58.64 51.17 60.44
N ASN A 173 -58.75 51.95 59.35
CA ASN A 173 -59.49 53.22 59.36
C ASN A 173 -61.01 53.03 59.49
N LEU A 174 -61.58 51.95 58.95
CA LEU A 174 -62.99 51.59 59.10
C LEU A 174 -63.28 51.15 60.54
N ASP A 175 -62.41 50.35 61.14
CA ASP A 175 -62.48 49.98 62.55
C ASP A 175 -62.32 51.23 63.44
N ASP A 176 -61.41 52.14 63.11
CA ASP A 176 -61.27 53.44 63.79
C ASP A 176 -62.49 54.35 63.57
N GLU A 177 -63.14 54.38 62.40
CA GLU A 177 -64.38 55.14 62.18
C GLU A 177 -65.59 54.53 62.89
N ILE A 178 -65.65 53.20 63.04
CA ILE A 178 -66.67 52.53 63.86
C ILE A 178 -66.47 52.87 65.33
N ILE A 179 -65.23 52.80 65.84
CA ILE A 179 -64.89 53.15 67.22
C ILE A 179 -65.14 54.65 67.48
N ASN A 180 -64.71 55.54 66.57
CA ASN A 180 -64.90 56.98 66.70
C ASN A 180 -66.35 57.43 66.44
N GLY A 181 -67.12 56.68 65.64
CA GLY A 181 -68.55 56.88 65.42
C GLY A 181 -69.39 56.52 66.66
N GLU A 182 -69.02 55.44 67.35
CA GLU A 182 -69.57 55.08 68.65
C GLU A 182 -69.19 56.10 69.73
N GLU A 183 -67.96 56.62 69.74
CA GLU A 183 -67.55 57.68 70.68
C GLU A 183 -68.25 59.03 70.42
N ARG A 184 -68.52 59.41 69.16
CA ARG A 184 -69.26 60.64 68.83
C ARG A 184 -70.75 60.53 69.17
N SER A 185 -71.35 59.35 69.03
CA SER A 185 -72.73 59.08 69.46
C SER A 185 -72.85 59.08 71.01
N ALA A 186 -71.86 58.52 71.72
CA ALA A 186 -71.81 58.52 73.18
C ALA A 186 -71.58 59.93 73.79
N ARG A 187 -70.85 60.81 73.09
CA ARG A 187 -70.58 62.19 73.56
C ARG A 187 -71.72 63.17 73.28
N ALA A 188 -72.62 62.88 72.33
CA ALA A 188 -73.83 63.65 72.08
C ALA A 188 -74.98 63.32 73.07
N SER A 189 -74.99 62.10 73.62
CA SER A 189 -75.98 61.62 74.60
C SER A 189 -75.75 62.13 76.05
N SER A 190 -74.58 62.68 76.35
CA SER A 190 -74.16 63.06 77.71
C SER A 190 -74.21 64.57 78.04
N ARG A 191 -74.87 65.39 77.20
CA ARG A 191 -75.12 66.82 77.49
C ARG A 191 -76.55 67.23 77.13
N GLU A 192 -77.50 66.95 78.03
CA GLU A 192 -78.56 67.91 78.40
C GLU A 192 -79.26 67.47 79.70
N PRO A 193 -79.53 68.38 80.67
CA PRO A 193 -79.89 68.02 82.05
C PRO A 193 -81.39 68.13 82.39
N SER A 194 -81.76 67.38 83.42
CA SER A 194 -82.91 67.46 84.34
C SER A 194 -84.04 68.46 84.08
N LYS A 195 -85.27 67.92 84.06
CA LYS A 195 -86.38 68.30 84.94
C LYS A 195 -87.26 67.10 85.25
#